data_AF-A0A7X7E9G9-F1
#
_entry.id   AF-A0A7X7E9G9-F1
#
_cell.length_a   1.000
_cell.length_b   1.000
_cell.length_c   1.000
_cell.angle_alpha   90.00
_cell.angle_beta   90.00
_cell.angle_gamma   90.00
#
_symmetry.space_group_name_H-M   'P 1'
#
loop_
_entity.id
_entity.type
_entity.pdbx_description
1 polymer ?
#
loop_
_entity_poly.entity_id
_entity_poly.type
_entity_poly.pdbx_seq_one_letter_code
_entity_poly.pdbx_strand_id
1 'polypeptide(L)'
;MRSRRLKPLQIARYVVQTVFVVYVLVLVIGEPSGRTSNLHTICPFGGLANIYTYLSGDGYVEKLHPAVFVMLLGLVIGLVLTGKSFCGWICPLGSVQEALNAIGRRIWPGLYNRIPRRLEQALLYLKWAVLAWVLVQTARSARLVFQDWDPYYNLFRIWTDEVAMSGYAVTAVTLLLSLFIPRPFCRYACPLGAFNGLFNSFSFVTIKRDGDTCAECGRCTKVCPVNIDICATNTIRSIECTRCLKCVDACPVNSRTGNTLKLHTWFGGPARTRGGATSAAMRRRSVPTWVVGTLAVATFVVPIIVASATGDFQTTGGRGGGGGGGGGGREEIVPGAGNEGAGQEGQGLGEGGSQLIRGSTTLLDVQAMGADMSAFLREFGIPEGTPLSTRLSELTEQCGFGMSEVRTYLAAEIP
;
A
#
# COMPACT_ATOMS: atom_id res chain seq x y z
N MET A 1 25.36 -22.42 20.16
CA MET A 1 24.15 -21.59 20.42
C MET A 1 22.94 -22.50 20.39
N ARG A 2 22.18 -22.62 21.49
CA ARG A 2 21.02 -23.53 21.58
C ARG A 2 20.00 -23.08 20.53
N SER A 3 19.75 -23.89 19.49
CA SER A 3 18.68 -23.65 18.53
C SER A 3 17.37 -23.60 19.32
N ARG A 4 16.86 -22.39 19.55
CA ARG A 4 15.51 -22.26 20.10
C ARG A 4 14.61 -22.76 18.99
N ARG A 5 14.01 -23.94 19.17
CA ARG A 5 12.91 -24.38 18.31
C ARG A 5 11.93 -23.22 18.22
N LEU A 6 11.68 -22.77 16.99
CA LEU A 6 10.70 -21.72 16.73
C LEU A 6 9.36 -22.23 17.25
N LYS A 7 8.70 -21.45 18.11
CA LYS A 7 7.38 -21.82 18.59
C LYS A 7 6.36 -21.69 17.44
N PRO A 8 5.26 -22.47 17.48
CA PRO A 8 4.27 -22.50 16.41
C PRO A 8 3.75 -21.10 16.02
N LEU A 9 3.64 -20.19 16.98
CA LEU A 9 3.23 -18.80 16.73
C LEU A 9 4.18 -18.05 15.79
N GLN A 10 5.49 -18.16 16.01
CA GLN A 10 6.47 -17.47 15.17
C GLN A 10 6.64 -18.17 13.83
N ILE A 11 6.49 -19.50 13.77
CA ILE A 11 6.44 -20.25 12.51
C ILE A 11 5.29 -19.74 11.65
N ALA A 12 4.07 -19.68 12.20
CA ALA A 12 2.90 -19.17 11.48
C ALA A 12 3.14 -17.74 10.95
N ARG A 13 3.72 -16.86 11.76
CA ARG A 13 4.08 -15.50 11.33
C ARG A 13 5.06 -15.51 10.16
N TYR A 14 6.14 -16.30 10.23
CA TYR A 14 7.11 -16.39 9.15
C TYR A 14 6.52 -16.99 7.87
N VAL A 15 5.65 -18.01 7.99
CA VAL A 15 4.93 -18.58 6.85
C VAL A 15 4.08 -17.52 6.16
N VAL A 16 3.26 -16.77 6.91
CA VAL A 16 2.45 -15.68 6.36
C VAL A 16 3.32 -14.64 5.66
N GLN A 17 4.42 -14.22 6.30
CA GLN A 17 5.36 -13.26 5.73
C GLN A 17 5.97 -13.74 4.41
N THR A 18 6.41 -15.00 4.35
CA THR A 18 6.99 -15.59 3.14
C THR A 18 5.96 -15.73 2.03
N VAL A 19 4.76 -16.24 2.34
CA VAL A 19 3.66 -16.37 1.37
C VAL A 19 3.31 -15.01 0.78
N PHE A 20 3.22 -13.96 1.60
CA PHE A 20 2.88 -12.63 1.12
C PHE A 20 3.99 -12.00 0.28
N VAL A 21 5.27 -12.19 0.65
CA VAL A 21 6.41 -11.74 -0.16
C VAL A 21 6.40 -12.43 -1.52
N VAL A 22 6.20 -13.76 -1.56
CA VAL A 22 6.11 -14.53 -2.80
C VAL A 22 4.92 -14.06 -3.64
N TYR A 23 3.76 -13.85 -3.03
CA TYR A 23 2.58 -13.31 -3.72
C TYR A 23 2.87 -11.96 -4.39
N VAL A 24 3.48 -11.02 -3.67
CA VAL A 24 3.86 -9.71 -4.24
C VAL A 24 4.89 -9.87 -5.37
N LEU A 25 5.88 -10.75 -5.21
CA LEU A 25 6.86 -11.02 -6.27
C LEU A 25 6.21 -11.64 -7.52
N VAL A 26 5.27 -12.56 -7.34
CA VAL A 26 4.51 -13.17 -8.46
C VAL A 26 3.69 -12.11 -9.18
N LEU A 27 3.04 -11.19 -8.46
CA LEU A 27 2.29 -10.11 -9.10
C LEU A 27 3.20 -9.16 -9.89
N VAL A 28 4.39 -8.85 -9.36
CA VAL A 28 5.32 -7.92 -10.01
C VAL A 28 6.04 -8.57 -11.20
N ILE A 29 6.43 -9.84 -11.10
CA ILE A 29 7.16 -10.56 -12.16
C ILE A 29 6.19 -11.12 -13.22
N GLY A 30 4.96 -11.46 -12.81
CA GLY A 30 3.95 -12.12 -13.64
C GLY A 30 3.26 -11.23 -14.67
N GLU A 31 3.59 -9.95 -14.77
CA GLU A 31 3.07 -9.04 -15.80
C GLU A 31 4.20 -8.60 -16.76
N PRO A 32 4.45 -9.34 -17.87
CA PRO A 32 5.52 -9.00 -18.82
C PRO A 32 5.22 -7.80 -19.74
N SER A 33 4.01 -7.22 -19.67
CA SER A 33 3.48 -6.36 -20.73
C SER A 33 2.61 -5.22 -20.20
N GLY A 34 3.22 -4.07 -19.88
CA GLY A 34 2.61 -2.73 -19.97
C GLY A 34 1.38 -2.39 -19.09
N ARG A 35 0.83 -3.32 -18.29
CA ARG A 35 -0.16 -3.03 -17.25
C ARG A 35 0.59 -2.69 -15.97
N THR A 36 0.57 -1.42 -15.58
CA THR A 36 1.19 -1.00 -14.33
C THR A 36 0.31 -1.45 -13.17
N SER A 37 0.56 -2.63 -12.62
CA SER A 37 -0.04 -3.00 -11.33
C SER A 37 0.40 -1.97 -10.28
N ASN A 38 -0.60 -1.25 -9.76
CA ASN A 38 -0.38 -0.21 -8.76
C ASN A 38 -0.01 -0.91 -7.46
N LEU A 39 1.29 -0.99 -7.17
CA LEU A 39 1.81 -1.52 -5.90
C LEU A 39 1.20 -0.80 -4.68
N HIS A 40 0.72 0.43 -4.91
CA HIS A 40 -0.07 1.25 -3.98
C HIS A 40 -1.42 0.68 -3.59
N THR A 41 -1.95 -0.31 -4.31
CA THR A 41 -3.20 -0.96 -3.93
C THR A 41 -2.95 -2.10 -2.93
N ILE A 42 -1.74 -2.66 -2.90
CA ILE A 42 -1.28 -3.62 -1.88
C ILE A 42 -0.77 -2.89 -0.64
N CYS A 43 -0.14 -1.72 -0.82
CA CYS A 43 0.27 -0.86 0.27
C CYS A 43 -0.89 0.06 0.68
N PRO A 44 -1.46 -0.10 1.89
CA PRO A 44 -2.62 0.71 2.30
C PRO A 44 -2.41 2.23 2.30
N PHE A 45 -1.15 2.68 2.22
CA PHE A 45 -0.79 4.08 2.18
C PHE A 45 -1.39 4.81 0.97
N GLY A 46 -1.55 4.12 -0.16
CA GLY A 46 -2.23 4.68 -1.34
C GLY A 46 -3.65 5.13 -1.03
N GLY A 47 -4.39 4.35 -0.23
CA GLY A 47 -5.72 4.72 0.24
C GLY A 47 -5.72 5.98 1.12
N LEU A 48 -4.75 6.12 2.03
CA LEU A 48 -4.66 7.28 2.93
C LEU A 48 -4.35 8.58 2.17
N ALA A 49 -3.41 8.54 1.22
CA ALA A 49 -3.04 9.71 0.43
C ALA A 49 -4.20 10.19 -0.46
N ASN A 50 -5.03 9.26 -0.96
CA ASN A 50 -6.18 9.56 -1.80
C ASN A 50 -7.40 10.12 -1.03
N ILE A 51 -7.57 9.81 0.26
CA ILE A 51 -8.60 10.49 1.09
C ILE A 51 -8.32 11.98 1.15
N TYR A 52 -7.04 12.37 1.27
CA TYR A 52 -6.68 13.77 1.40
C TYR A 52 -7.05 14.56 0.13
N THR A 53 -6.77 14.02 -1.05
CA THR A 53 -7.15 14.65 -2.32
C THR A 53 -8.67 14.70 -2.48
N TYR A 54 -9.39 13.63 -2.09
CA TYR A 54 -10.85 13.59 -2.09
C TYR A 54 -11.47 14.65 -1.17
N LEU A 55 -10.96 14.81 0.05
CA LEU A 55 -11.46 15.79 1.02
C LEU A 55 -11.06 17.24 0.67
N SER A 56 -10.00 17.45 -0.09
CA SER A 56 -9.49 18.78 -0.44
C SER A 56 -10.21 19.43 -1.63
N GLY A 57 -11.18 18.74 -2.25
CA GLY A 57 -12.05 19.32 -3.27
C GLY A 57 -11.48 19.35 -4.71
N ASP A 58 -10.21 18.97 -4.91
CA ASP A 58 -9.56 18.88 -6.23
C ASP A 58 -9.88 17.55 -6.94
N GLY A 59 -11.17 17.24 -7.10
CA GLY A 59 -11.65 16.19 -8.00
C GLY A 59 -11.20 14.74 -7.73
N TYR A 60 -11.91 13.80 -8.38
CA TYR A 60 -11.51 12.40 -8.44
C TYR A 60 -10.24 12.27 -9.28
N VAL A 61 -9.21 11.59 -8.76
CA VAL A 61 -8.13 11.09 -9.61
C VAL A 61 -8.75 9.98 -10.49
N GLU A 62 -8.85 10.20 -11.81
CA GLU A 62 -9.44 9.31 -12.83
C GLU A 62 -8.97 7.83 -12.80
N LYS A 63 -7.96 7.50 -11.98
CA LYS A 63 -7.43 6.13 -11.84
C LYS A 63 -8.03 5.31 -10.70
N LEU A 64 -9.01 5.82 -9.95
CA LEU A 64 -9.45 5.18 -8.71
C LEU A 64 -10.84 4.52 -8.83
N HIS A 65 -10.82 3.20 -8.98
CA HIS A 65 -11.98 2.33 -8.83
C HIS A 65 -12.48 2.34 -7.36
N PRO A 66 -13.78 2.00 -7.11
CA PRO A 66 -14.36 1.83 -5.77
C PRO A 66 -13.54 0.94 -4.82
N ALA A 67 -12.72 0.02 -5.36
CA ALA A 67 -11.82 -0.83 -4.59
C ALA A 67 -10.89 -0.10 -3.61
N VAL A 68 -10.45 1.13 -3.88
CA VAL A 68 -9.51 1.81 -2.96
C VAL A 68 -10.18 2.21 -1.66
N PHE A 69 -11.47 2.56 -1.68
CA PHE A 69 -12.24 2.82 -0.46
C PHE A 69 -12.50 1.54 0.35
N VAL A 70 -12.74 0.41 -0.32
CA VAL A 70 -12.91 -0.90 0.33
C VAL A 70 -11.61 -1.34 1.01
N MET A 71 -10.48 -1.17 0.35
CA MET A 71 -9.14 -1.48 0.88
C MET A 71 -8.77 -0.60 2.08
N LEU A 72 -9.08 0.69 1.99
CA LEU A 72 -8.89 1.63 3.08
C LEU A 72 -9.76 1.27 4.29
N LEU A 73 -11.05 0.97 4.08
CA LEU A 73 -11.96 0.57 5.15
C LEU A 73 -11.47 -0.71 5.83
N GLY A 74 -11.04 -1.71 5.04
CA GLY A 74 -10.41 -2.92 5.53
C GLY A 74 -9.18 -2.63 6.39
N LEU A 75 -8.31 -1.71 5.97
CA LEU A 75 -7.18 -1.27 6.79
C LEU A 75 -7.65 -0.61 8.09
N VAL A 76 -8.56 0.35 8.05
CA VAL A 76 -8.98 1.08 9.25
C VAL A 76 -9.58 0.10 10.25
N ILE A 77 -10.43 -0.82 9.80
CA ILE A 77 -10.98 -1.91 10.62
C ILE A 77 -9.85 -2.77 11.20
N GLY A 78 -8.87 -3.17 10.38
CA GLY A 78 -7.73 -3.98 10.82
C GLY A 78 -6.85 -3.29 11.86
N LEU A 79 -6.60 -1.99 11.70
CA LEU A 79 -5.86 -1.17 12.65
C LEU A 79 -6.65 -0.95 13.94
N VAL A 80 -7.96 -0.75 13.87
CA VAL A 80 -8.79 -0.59 15.07
C VAL A 80 -8.89 -1.92 15.83
N LEU A 81 -9.03 -3.05 15.15
CA LEU A 81 -9.10 -4.38 15.77
C LEU A 81 -7.75 -4.79 16.37
N THR A 82 -6.70 -4.76 15.53
CA THR A 82 -5.43 -5.42 15.82
C THR A 82 -4.25 -4.46 15.89
N GLY A 83 -4.45 -3.14 15.73
CA GLY A 83 -3.40 -2.10 15.74
C GLY A 83 -2.42 -2.23 14.59
N LYS A 84 -1.18 -1.81 14.83
CA LYS A 84 -0.06 -1.86 13.88
C LYS A 84 0.47 -3.29 13.64
N SER A 85 -0.41 -4.28 13.57
CA SER A 85 -0.12 -5.69 13.30
C SER A 85 0.37 -5.92 11.86
N PHE A 86 -0.13 -5.13 10.90
CA PHE A 86 0.25 -5.21 9.48
C PHE A 86 1.77 -5.20 9.28
N CYS A 87 2.47 -4.26 9.91
CA CYS A 87 3.92 -4.15 9.82
C CYS A 87 4.62 -5.42 10.33
N GLY A 88 4.07 -6.10 11.34
CA GLY A 88 4.67 -7.28 11.97
C GLY A 88 4.39 -8.62 11.27
N TRP A 89 3.25 -8.73 10.59
CA TRP A 89 2.72 -9.99 10.05
C TRP A 89 2.70 -10.05 8.52
N ILE A 90 2.42 -8.95 7.83
CA ILE A 90 2.06 -8.96 6.40
C ILE A 90 3.05 -8.15 5.56
N CYS A 91 3.47 -6.98 6.06
CA CYS A 91 4.33 -6.05 5.31
C CYS A 91 5.60 -6.74 4.76
N PRO A 92 5.79 -6.82 3.43
CA PRO A 92 6.87 -7.60 2.84
C PRO A 92 8.22 -6.89 2.98
N LEU A 93 8.27 -5.55 2.92
CA LEU A 93 9.47 -4.78 3.29
C LEU A 93 9.88 -5.05 4.75
N GLY A 94 8.91 -5.19 5.65
CA GLY A 94 9.18 -5.55 7.05
C GLY A 94 9.73 -6.98 7.20
N SER A 95 9.31 -7.90 6.32
CA SER A 95 9.82 -9.27 6.23
C SER A 95 11.26 -9.31 5.73
N VAL A 96 11.57 -8.56 4.66
CA VAL A 96 12.93 -8.44 4.12
C VAL A 96 13.88 -7.83 5.15
N GLN A 97 13.49 -6.73 5.81
CA GLN A 97 14.30 -6.14 6.88
C GLN A 97 14.53 -7.10 8.04
N GLU A 98 13.55 -7.94 8.40
CA GLU A 98 13.71 -8.94 9.46
C GLU A 98 14.66 -10.08 9.05
N ALA A 99 14.61 -10.53 7.79
CA ALA A 99 15.51 -11.53 7.24
C ALA A 99 16.95 -11.02 7.22
N LEU A 100 17.18 -9.81 6.68
CA LEU A 100 18.49 -9.15 6.73
C LEU A 100 18.99 -8.98 8.16
N ASN A 101 18.10 -8.61 9.08
CA ASN A 101 18.46 -8.48 10.48
C ASN A 101 18.83 -9.82 11.14
N ALA A 102 18.21 -10.93 10.73
CA ALA A 102 18.62 -12.26 11.18
C ALA A 102 20.03 -12.63 10.69
N ILE A 103 20.36 -12.25 9.45
CA ILE A 103 21.72 -12.42 8.87
C ILE A 103 22.72 -11.54 9.61
N GLY A 104 22.44 -10.26 9.78
CA GLY A 104 23.32 -9.31 10.47
C GLY A 104 23.58 -9.70 11.93
N ARG A 105 22.57 -10.20 12.66
CA ARG A 105 22.75 -10.77 14.01
C ARG A 105 23.69 -11.97 14.04
N ARG A 106 23.75 -12.74 12.96
CA ARG A 106 24.60 -13.94 12.87
C ARG A 106 26.05 -13.59 12.54
N ILE A 107 26.25 -12.59 11.68
CA ILE A 107 27.57 -12.15 11.19
C ILE A 107 28.22 -11.16 12.17
N TRP A 108 27.49 -10.13 12.62
CA TRP A 108 28.00 -9.06 13.49
C TRP A 108 27.18 -8.91 14.79
N PRO A 109 27.28 -9.88 15.72
CA PRO A 109 26.52 -9.82 16.98
C PRO A 109 26.92 -8.66 17.90
N GLY A 110 28.14 -8.12 17.79
CA GLY A 110 28.65 -7.05 18.64
C GLY A 110 28.12 -5.65 18.30
N LEU A 111 27.83 -5.39 17.03
CA LEU A 111 27.32 -4.10 16.53
C LEU A 111 25.78 -4.07 16.48
N TYR A 112 25.16 -5.23 16.63
CA TYR A 112 23.71 -5.38 16.56
C TYR A 112 22.97 -4.57 17.63
N ASN A 113 22.04 -3.72 17.18
CA ASN A 113 21.10 -2.97 18.02
C ASN A 113 21.77 -2.14 19.15
N ARG A 114 22.97 -1.62 18.89
CA ARG A 114 23.69 -0.71 19.79
C ARG A 114 23.45 0.74 19.39
N ILE A 115 22.31 1.30 19.79
CA ILE A 115 21.98 2.72 19.54
C ILE A 115 21.92 3.45 20.89
N PRO A 116 22.61 4.60 21.06
CA PRO A 116 22.49 5.38 22.28
C PRO A 116 21.07 5.95 22.43
N ARG A 117 20.54 5.96 23.67
CA ARG A 117 19.13 6.32 23.95
C ARG A 117 18.69 7.67 23.38
N ARG A 118 19.58 8.67 23.41
CA ARG A 118 19.28 10.02 22.87
C ARG A 118 19.10 10.01 21.35
N LEU A 119 19.98 9.30 20.64
CA LEU A 119 19.89 9.14 19.18
C LEU A 119 18.61 8.36 18.82
N GLU A 120 18.32 7.30 19.56
CA GLU A 120 17.09 6.53 19.35
C GLU A 120 15.84 7.40 19.49
N GLN A 121 15.76 8.25 20.52
CA GLN A 121 14.65 9.18 20.71
C GLN A 121 14.54 10.18 19.55
N ALA A 122 15.64 10.79 19.12
CA ALA A 122 15.65 11.72 17.98
C ALA A 122 15.16 11.04 16.68
N LEU A 123 15.65 9.84 16.38
CA LEU A 123 15.24 9.09 15.19
C LEU A 123 13.77 8.63 15.27
N LEU A 124 13.21 8.45 16.46
CA LEU A 124 11.77 8.16 16.61
C LEU A 124 10.90 9.39 16.27
N TYR A 125 11.40 10.61 16.43
CA TYR A 125 10.71 11.82 15.96
C TYR A 125 10.79 12.02 14.44
N LEU A 126 11.84 11.48 13.80
CA LEU A 126 12.05 11.60 12.35
C LEU A 126 10.85 11.10 11.53
N LYS A 127 10.21 9.98 11.91
CA LYS A 127 9.04 9.45 11.18
C LYS A 127 7.86 10.42 11.17
N TRP A 128 7.72 11.24 12.21
CA TRP A 128 6.67 12.26 12.30
C TRP A 128 7.01 13.47 11.45
N ALA A 129 8.29 13.86 11.39
CA ALA A 129 8.77 14.87 10.46
C ALA A 129 8.56 14.43 9.00
N VAL A 130 8.86 13.16 8.67
CA VAL A 130 8.59 12.58 7.35
C VAL A 130 7.09 12.57 7.05
N LEU A 131 6.25 12.14 8.00
CA LEU A 131 4.79 12.17 7.82
C LEU A 131 4.28 13.60 7.56
N ALA A 132 4.70 14.58 8.36
CA ALA A 132 4.31 15.99 8.18
C ALA A 132 4.80 16.53 6.84
N TRP A 133 6.04 16.23 6.45
CA TRP A 133 6.59 16.63 5.15
C TRP A 133 5.80 16.02 4.00
N VAL A 134 5.49 14.72 4.05
CA VAL A 134 4.70 14.04 3.01
C VAL A 134 3.30 14.65 2.91
N LEU A 135 2.64 14.95 4.02
CA LEU A 135 1.31 15.60 4.01
C LEU A 135 1.37 16.99 3.39
N VAL A 136 2.36 17.82 3.76
CA VAL A 136 2.53 19.17 3.20
C VAL A 136 2.87 19.14 1.71
N GLN A 137 3.75 18.24 1.28
CA GLN A 137 4.14 18.14 -0.14
C GLN A 137 3.01 17.57 -0.99
N THR A 138 2.29 16.56 -0.50
CA THR A 138 1.09 16.04 -1.17
C THR A 138 0.04 17.14 -1.29
N ALA A 139 -0.15 17.94 -0.25
CA ALA A 139 -1.07 19.08 -0.26
C ALA A 139 -0.72 20.15 -1.29
N ARG A 140 0.57 20.43 -1.50
CA ARG A 140 1.01 21.44 -2.47
C ARG A 140 1.07 20.94 -3.91
N SER A 141 1.38 19.66 -4.12
CA SER A 141 1.69 19.14 -5.45
C SER A 141 0.58 18.28 -6.05
N ALA A 142 -0.45 17.91 -5.26
CA ALA A 142 -1.46 16.91 -5.63
C ALA A 142 -0.86 15.59 -6.17
N ARG A 143 0.42 15.33 -5.87
CA ARG A 143 1.19 14.14 -6.29
C ARG A 143 1.79 13.46 -5.07
N LEU A 144 1.89 12.12 -5.11
CA LEU A 144 2.60 11.35 -4.08
C LEU A 144 4.13 11.46 -4.29
N VAL A 145 4.72 12.57 -3.87
CA VAL A 145 6.19 12.77 -3.88
C VAL A 145 6.93 11.68 -3.09
N PHE A 146 6.26 11.06 -2.11
CA PHE A 146 6.83 9.99 -1.31
C PHE A 146 7.14 8.72 -2.11
N GLN A 147 6.47 8.49 -3.25
CA GLN A 147 6.65 7.27 -4.04
C GLN A 147 8.10 7.09 -4.50
N ASP A 148 8.75 8.18 -4.93
CA ASP A 148 10.13 8.13 -5.43
C ASP A 148 11.13 7.77 -4.32
N TRP A 149 10.79 8.07 -3.06
CA TRP A 149 11.63 7.87 -1.89
C TRP A 149 11.24 6.63 -1.07
N ASP A 150 10.18 5.92 -1.44
CA ASP A 150 9.70 4.77 -0.68
C ASP A 150 10.52 3.50 -0.99
N PRO A 151 11.34 2.99 -0.06
CA PRO A 151 12.08 1.75 -0.27
C PRO A 151 11.16 0.54 -0.43
N TYR A 152 9.88 0.59 -0.05
CA TYR A 152 8.93 -0.47 -0.41
C TYR A 152 8.74 -0.49 -1.93
N TYR A 153 8.35 0.64 -2.53
CA TYR A 153 8.07 0.73 -3.96
C TYR A 153 9.32 0.40 -4.79
N ASN A 154 10.45 1.02 -4.44
CA ASN A 154 11.71 0.87 -5.15
C ASN A 154 12.32 -0.54 -5.01
N LEU A 155 12.13 -1.22 -3.87
CA LEU A 155 12.65 -2.57 -3.67
C LEU A 155 11.96 -3.60 -4.58
N PHE A 156 10.65 -3.48 -4.78
CA PHE A 156 9.91 -4.42 -5.63
C PHE A 156 10.01 -4.07 -7.12
N ARG A 157 10.23 -2.80 -7.46
CA ARG A 157 10.46 -2.34 -8.84
C ARG A 157 11.93 -2.27 -9.25
N ILE A 158 12.84 -2.82 -8.45
CA ILE A 158 14.28 -2.86 -8.77
C ILE A 158 14.59 -3.52 -10.13
N TRP A 159 13.70 -4.38 -10.62
CA TRP A 159 13.80 -5.10 -11.89
C TRP A 159 13.26 -4.32 -13.09
N THR A 160 12.51 -3.24 -12.85
CA THR A 160 11.96 -2.36 -13.88
C THR A 160 12.83 -1.11 -13.92
N ASP A 161 13.43 -0.77 -15.06
CA ASP A 161 14.35 0.39 -15.22
C ASP A 161 13.67 1.77 -15.03
N GLU A 162 12.50 1.82 -14.40
CA GLU A 162 11.69 3.02 -14.11
C GLU A 162 12.05 3.71 -12.77
N VAL A 163 13.06 3.22 -12.04
CA VAL A 163 13.37 3.71 -10.69
C VAL A 163 14.39 4.85 -10.74
N ALA A 164 14.05 5.98 -10.10
CA ALA A 164 14.96 7.12 -9.96
C ALA A 164 16.22 6.75 -9.15
N MET A 165 17.36 7.38 -9.47
CA MET A 165 18.63 7.18 -8.75
C MET A 165 18.52 7.39 -7.23
N SER A 166 17.69 8.36 -6.80
CA SER A 166 17.39 8.62 -5.39
C SER A 166 16.71 7.43 -4.71
N GLY A 167 15.81 6.73 -5.42
CA GLY A 167 15.09 5.56 -4.92
C GLY A 167 16.01 4.37 -4.65
N TYR A 168 16.98 4.13 -5.54
CA TYR A 168 18.02 3.14 -5.33
C TYR A 168 18.89 3.46 -4.12
N ALA A 169 19.31 4.72 -3.98
CA ALA A 169 20.13 5.17 -2.85
C ALA A 169 19.41 4.93 -1.51
N VAL A 170 18.15 5.36 -1.38
CA VAL A 170 17.36 5.18 -0.15
C VAL A 170 17.12 3.71 0.17
N THR A 171 16.84 2.89 -0.85
CA THR A 171 16.63 1.46 -0.69
C THR A 171 17.91 0.78 -0.24
N ALA A 172 19.04 1.04 -0.90
CA ALA A 172 20.34 0.50 -0.52
C ALA A 172 20.71 0.86 0.92
N VAL A 173 20.58 2.13 1.30
CA VAL A 173 20.80 2.60 2.68
C VAL A 173 19.88 1.86 3.66
N THR A 174 18.59 1.72 3.33
CA THR A 174 17.62 1.00 4.17
C THR A 174 18.01 -0.47 4.38
N LEU A 175 18.41 -1.17 3.32
CA LEU A 175 18.81 -2.58 3.40
C LEU A 175 20.13 -2.74 4.19
N LEU A 176 21.11 -1.87 3.96
CA LEU A 176 22.37 -1.86 4.70
C LEU A 176 22.15 -1.62 6.20
N LEU A 177 21.35 -0.61 6.56
CA LEU A 177 21.01 -0.35 7.97
C LEU A 177 20.26 -1.53 8.60
N SER A 178 19.51 -2.31 7.83
CA SER A 178 18.72 -3.44 8.34
C SER A 178 19.58 -4.60 8.86
N LEU A 179 20.85 -4.67 8.43
CA LEU A 179 21.84 -5.61 8.96
C LEU A 179 22.19 -5.29 10.42
N PHE A 180 22.28 -4.00 10.78
CA PHE A 180 22.72 -3.55 12.11
C PHE A 180 21.54 -3.24 13.04
N ILE A 181 20.47 -2.69 12.49
CA ILE A 181 19.30 -2.20 13.22
C ILE A 181 18.09 -3.05 12.82
N PRO A 182 17.29 -3.55 13.77
CA PRO A 182 16.03 -4.20 13.44
C PRO A 182 15.03 -3.20 12.85
N ARG A 183 14.65 -3.42 11.58
CA ARG A 183 13.59 -2.68 10.87
C ARG A 183 13.78 -1.14 10.87
N PRO A 184 14.93 -0.61 10.43
CA PRO A 184 15.29 0.80 10.55
C PRO A 184 14.26 1.71 9.88
N PHE A 185 13.82 1.38 8.66
CA PHE A 185 12.89 2.22 7.92
C PHE A 185 11.50 2.23 8.57
N CYS A 186 10.96 1.06 8.92
CA CYS A 186 9.65 0.95 9.58
C CYS A 186 9.63 1.62 10.98
N ARG A 187 10.81 1.76 11.60
CA ARG A 187 10.97 2.34 12.93
C ARG A 187 11.15 3.86 12.90
N TYR A 188 11.93 4.38 11.94
CA TYR A 188 12.42 5.76 11.96
C TYR A 188 11.96 6.66 10.81
N ALA A 189 11.53 6.11 9.66
CA ALA A 189 11.24 6.92 8.48
C ALA A 189 9.87 6.64 7.84
N CYS A 190 9.26 5.48 8.09
CA CYS A 190 8.02 5.08 7.42
C CYS A 190 6.81 5.92 7.89
N PRO A 191 6.19 6.74 7.01
CA PRO A 191 5.04 7.58 7.37
C PRO A 191 3.79 6.74 7.66
N LEU A 192 3.57 5.66 6.91
CA LEU A 192 2.53 4.67 7.21
C LEU A 192 2.73 4.04 8.59
N GLY A 193 4.00 3.83 8.98
CA GLY A 193 4.35 3.34 10.30
C GLY A 193 4.01 4.34 11.42
N ALA A 194 4.13 5.64 11.18
CA ALA A 194 3.74 6.68 12.12
C ALA A 194 2.20 6.72 12.27
N PHE A 195 1.48 6.75 11.14
CA PHE A 195 0.02 6.75 11.11
C PHE A 195 -0.58 5.51 11.78
N ASN A 196 -0.18 4.31 11.37
CA ASN A 196 -0.67 3.05 11.95
C ASN A 196 -0.32 2.92 13.44
N GLY A 197 0.73 3.60 13.90
CA GLY A 197 1.13 3.61 15.30
C GLY A 197 0.12 4.32 16.22
N LEU A 198 -0.60 5.33 15.71
CA LEU A 198 -1.66 6.02 16.48
C LEU A 198 -2.76 5.05 16.91
N PHE A 199 -3.09 4.10 16.04
CA PHE A 199 -4.12 3.09 16.32
C PHE A 199 -3.69 2.06 17.37
N ASN A 200 -2.40 1.94 17.72
CA ASN A 200 -2.00 1.05 18.82
C ASN A 200 -2.55 1.48 20.18
N SER A 201 -2.73 2.79 20.39
CA SER A 201 -3.30 3.32 21.63
C SER A 201 -4.79 2.98 21.75
N PHE A 202 -5.52 2.99 20.62
CA PHE A 202 -6.96 2.77 20.54
C PHE A 202 -7.40 1.35 20.22
N SER A 203 -6.46 0.50 19.81
CA SER A 203 -6.83 -0.82 19.30
C SER A 203 -7.51 -1.69 20.35
N PHE A 204 -8.45 -2.51 19.90
CA PHE A 204 -9.19 -3.40 20.78
C PHE A 204 -8.34 -4.50 21.42
N VAL A 205 -7.26 -4.94 20.77
CA VAL A 205 -6.35 -5.95 21.30
C VAL A 205 -5.10 -5.29 21.90
N THR A 206 -4.84 -5.52 23.18
CA THR A 206 -3.64 -5.00 23.89
C THR A 206 -2.86 -6.14 24.54
N ILE A 207 -1.52 -6.04 24.52
CA ILE A 207 -0.65 -6.97 25.25
C ILE A 207 -0.54 -6.46 26.69
N LYS A 208 -0.88 -7.29 27.66
CA LYS A 208 -0.69 -7.02 29.09
C LYS A 208 0.31 -7.98 29.71
N ARG A 209 1.16 -7.43 30.56
CA ARG A 209 2.04 -8.14 31.47
C ARG A 209 1.36 -8.23 32.82
N ASP A 210 1.29 -9.44 33.34
CA ASP A 210 0.87 -9.73 34.70
C ASP A 210 2.11 -9.59 35.61
N GLY A 211 2.03 -8.68 36.59
CA GLY A 211 3.11 -8.39 37.52
C GLY A 211 3.45 -9.58 38.41
N ASP A 212 2.42 -10.25 38.91
CA ASP A 212 2.53 -11.29 39.96
C ASP A 212 3.19 -12.57 39.42
N THR A 213 3.02 -12.84 38.14
CA THR A 213 3.63 -14.01 37.49
C THR A 213 4.97 -13.70 36.80
N CYS A 214 5.40 -12.44 36.75
CA CYS A 214 6.57 -12.03 36.00
C CYS A 214 7.86 -12.27 36.78
N ALA A 215 8.76 -13.10 36.24
CA ALA A 215 10.08 -13.35 36.83
C ALA A 215 11.13 -12.26 36.52
N GLU A 216 10.71 -11.08 36.06
CA GLU A 216 11.55 -9.88 35.77
C GLU A 216 12.84 -10.13 34.95
N CYS A 217 12.88 -11.20 34.16
CA CYS A 217 14.09 -11.65 33.47
C CYS A 217 14.58 -10.78 32.30
N GLY A 218 13.91 -9.68 31.96
CA GLY A 218 14.28 -8.75 30.87
C GLY A 218 14.25 -9.31 29.43
N ARG A 219 13.92 -10.59 29.24
CA ARG A 219 13.98 -11.26 27.91
C ARG A 219 13.00 -10.67 26.89
N CYS A 220 11.84 -10.22 27.36
CA CYS A 220 10.81 -9.58 26.52
C CYS A 220 11.32 -8.25 25.93
N THR A 221 11.94 -7.40 26.76
CA THR A 221 12.57 -6.15 26.31
C THR A 221 13.72 -6.43 25.33
N LYS A 222 14.59 -7.41 25.64
CA LYS A 222 15.75 -7.76 24.78
C LYS A 222 15.37 -8.28 23.39
N VAL A 223 14.25 -9.00 23.26
CA VAL A 223 13.79 -9.55 21.96
C VAL A 223 12.96 -8.55 21.14
N CYS A 224 12.54 -7.44 21.74
CA CYS A 224 11.68 -6.46 21.10
C CYS A 224 12.42 -5.78 19.94
N PRO A 225 11.95 -5.89 18.69
CA PRO A 225 12.65 -5.32 17.53
C PRO A 225 12.62 -3.78 17.50
N VAL A 226 11.85 -3.14 18.38
CA VAL A 226 11.71 -1.69 18.45
C VAL A 226 12.12 -1.13 19.82
N ASN A 227 12.87 -1.91 20.62
CA ASN A 227 13.41 -1.53 21.94
C ASN A 227 12.38 -0.98 22.96
N ILE A 228 11.13 -1.40 22.88
CA ILE A 228 10.14 -1.07 23.92
C ILE A 228 10.52 -1.76 25.22
N ASP A 229 10.55 -1.00 26.33
CA ASP A 229 10.69 -1.57 27.65
C ASP A 229 9.37 -2.20 28.13
N ILE A 230 9.31 -3.53 28.04
CA ILE A 230 8.13 -4.33 28.39
C ILE A 230 8.11 -4.61 29.91
N CYS A 231 9.24 -4.48 30.60
CA CYS A 231 9.32 -4.70 32.04
C CYS A 231 8.81 -3.48 32.81
N ALA A 232 9.08 -2.26 32.31
CA ALA A 232 8.67 -1.02 32.96
C ALA A 232 7.16 -0.77 33.02
N THR A 233 6.35 -1.44 32.18
CA THR A 233 4.90 -1.21 32.11
C THR A 233 4.09 -2.51 32.11
N ASN A 234 2.90 -2.48 32.71
CA ASN A 234 1.99 -3.64 32.71
C ASN A 234 1.11 -3.70 31.46
N THR A 235 0.92 -2.60 30.75
CA THR A 235 0.08 -2.54 29.53
C THR A 235 0.86 -1.90 28.40
N ILE A 236 1.09 -2.66 27.33
CA ILE A 236 1.92 -2.23 26.21
C ILE A 236 1.04 -1.52 25.18
N ARG A 237 1.05 -0.18 25.21
CA ARG A 237 0.34 0.71 24.27
C ARG A 237 1.26 1.65 23.48
N SER A 238 2.55 1.36 23.44
CA SER A 238 3.50 2.16 22.65
C SER A 238 3.11 2.17 21.17
N ILE A 239 3.19 3.36 20.58
CA ILE A 239 2.92 3.67 19.17
C ILE A 239 3.89 2.87 18.26
N GLU A 240 5.07 2.54 18.76
CA GLU A 240 6.12 1.82 18.06
C GLU A 240 5.83 0.31 17.95
N CYS A 241 4.93 -0.23 18.78
CA CYS A 241 4.69 -1.67 18.88
C CYS A 241 4.14 -2.26 17.58
N THR A 242 4.91 -3.11 16.90
CA THR A 242 4.48 -3.75 15.64
C THR A 242 3.64 -5.02 15.85
N ARG A 243 3.32 -5.37 17.10
CA ARG A 243 2.56 -6.57 17.49
C ARG A 243 3.02 -7.87 16.83
N CYS A 244 4.33 -8.01 16.68
CA CYS A 244 4.99 -9.24 16.20
C CYS A 244 4.96 -10.41 17.20
N LEU A 245 4.50 -10.16 18.44
CA LEU A 245 4.37 -11.14 19.53
C LEU A 245 5.66 -11.89 19.93
N LYS A 246 6.83 -11.40 19.52
CA LYS A 246 8.13 -11.96 19.93
C LYS A 246 8.33 -11.93 21.45
N CYS A 247 7.81 -10.91 22.13
CA CYS A 247 7.88 -10.79 23.59
C CYS A 247 7.08 -11.88 24.31
N VAL A 248 5.88 -12.21 23.80
CA VAL A 248 5.02 -13.29 24.30
C VAL A 248 5.70 -14.63 24.11
N ASP A 249 6.37 -14.83 22.97
CA ASP A 249 7.11 -16.03 22.65
C ASP A 249 8.38 -16.20 23.51
N ALA A 250 9.16 -15.13 23.70
CA ALA A 250 10.43 -15.20 24.43
C ALA A 250 10.26 -15.35 25.95
N CYS A 251 9.07 -15.09 26.49
CA CYS A 251 8.79 -15.19 27.92
C CYS A 251 8.88 -16.65 28.41
N PRO A 252 9.79 -16.96 29.36
CA PRO A 252 9.97 -18.33 29.86
C PRO A 252 8.79 -18.82 30.69
N VAL A 253 8.14 -17.92 31.43
CA VAL A 253 6.97 -18.25 32.26
C VAL A 253 5.77 -18.56 31.38
N ASN A 254 5.60 -17.83 30.28
CA ASN A 254 4.53 -18.08 29.33
C ASN A 254 4.62 -19.46 28.65
N SER A 255 5.83 -20.03 28.49
CA SER A 255 6.00 -21.42 28.04
C SER A 255 5.73 -22.48 29.10
N ARG A 256 5.82 -22.14 30.39
CA ARG A 256 5.68 -23.10 31.50
C ARG A 256 4.27 -23.10 32.08
N THR A 257 3.75 -21.92 32.38
CA THR A 257 2.47 -21.71 33.07
C THR A 257 1.47 -20.88 32.25
N GLY A 258 1.88 -20.34 31.09
CA GLY A 258 0.96 -19.66 30.15
C GLY A 258 0.40 -18.32 30.61
N ASN A 259 0.93 -17.73 31.69
CA ASN A 259 0.18 -16.71 32.44
C ASN A 259 0.73 -15.27 32.46
N THR A 260 1.95 -15.01 31.98
CA THR A 260 2.59 -13.69 32.22
C THR A 260 2.33 -12.63 31.17
N LEU A 261 2.35 -12.99 29.89
CA LEU A 261 2.18 -12.03 28.79
C LEU A 261 1.02 -12.50 27.93
N LYS A 262 -0.12 -11.80 28.03
CA LYS A 262 -1.37 -12.18 27.40
C LYS A 262 -1.94 -11.05 26.55
N LEU A 263 -2.72 -11.44 25.55
CA LEU A 263 -3.52 -10.51 24.77
C LEU A 263 -4.90 -10.39 25.41
N HIS A 264 -5.31 -9.16 25.69
CA HIS A 264 -6.62 -8.83 26.20
C HIS A 264 -7.39 -8.02 25.18
N THR A 265 -8.69 -8.28 25.07
CA THR A 265 -9.61 -7.45 24.32
C THR A 265 -10.25 -6.38 25.21
N TRP A 266 -10.54 -5.23 24.63
CA TRP A 266 -11.27 -4.14 25.29
C TRP A 266 -12.69 -4.53 25.69
N PHE A 267 -13.36 -5.41 24.93
CA PHE A 267 -14.68 -5.98 25.23
C PHE A 267 -14.66 -7.22 26.13
N GLY A 268 -13.48 -7.67 26.58
CA GLY A 268 -13.41 -8.77 27.52
C GLY A 268 -14.06 -8.38 28.85
N GLY A 269 -15.32 -8.76 29.04
CA GLY A 269 -15.99 -8.70 30.34
C GLY A 269 -15.21 -9.48 31.41
N PRO A 270 -15.51 -9.27 32.70
CA PRO A 270 -14.87 -10.02 33.78
C PRO A 270 -14.98 -11.53 33.53
N ALA A 271 -13.86 -12.24 33.58
CA ALA A 271 -13.88 -13.69 33.52
C ALA A 271 -14.56 -14.23 34.78
N ARG A 272 -15.68 -14.91 34.59
CA ARG A 272 -16.39 -15.62 35.66
C ARG A 272 -15.55 -16.81 36.11
N THR A 273 -14.92 -16.71 37.28
CA THR A 273 -14.23 -17.85 37.92
C THR A 273 -15.27 -18.79 38.51
N ARG A 274 -15.30 -20.05 38.05
CA ARG A 274 -15.85 -21.15 38.85
C ARG A 274 -14.76 -21.55 39.83
N GLY A 275 -14.98 -21.31 41.13
CA GLY A 275 -14.06 -21.69 42.21
C GLY A 275 -13.50 -20.47 42.93
N GLY A 276 -13.76 -20.42 44.25
CA GLY A 276 -13.42 -19.31 45.12
C GLY A 276 -11.91 -19.09 45.25
N ALA A 277 -11.46 -17.87 45.01
CA ALA A 277 -10.19 -17.36 45.47
C ALA A 277 -10.38 -15.89 45.84
N THR A 278 -10.04 -15.57 47.08
CA THR A 278 -10.06 -14.25 47.71
C THR A 278 -8.84 -13.45 47.29
N SER A 279 -8.86 -12.83 46.11
CA SER A 279 -8.07 -11.62 45.84
C SER A 279 -8.59 -10.88 44.61
N ALA A 280 -8.75 -9.57 44.77
CA ALA A 280 -9.41 -8.66 43.85
C ALA A 280 -8.52 -8.29 42.64
N ALA A 281 -8.34 -9.22 41.69
CA ALA A 281 -7.86 -8.90 40.35
C ALA A 281 -8.92 -9.32 39.33
N MET A 282 -9.71 -8.36 38.86
CA MET A 282 -10.74 -8.55 37.82
C MET A 282 -10.10 -9.09 36.54
N ARG A 283 -10.10 -10.42 36.39
CA ARG A 283 -9.39 -11.13 35.32
C ARG A 283 -10.17 -10.95 34.01
N ARG A 284 -9.77 -10.03 33.13
CA ARG A 284 -10.37 -9.92 31.78
C ARG A 284 -10.07 -11.17 30.95
N ARG A 285 -11.01 -11.63 30.12
CA ARG A 285 -10.77 -12.76 29.18
C ARG A 285 -9.52 -12.51 28.34
N SER A 286 -8.61 -13.48 28.35
CA SER A 286 -7.45 -13.51 27.46
C SER A 286 -7.83 -14.16 26.14
N VAL A 287 -7.46 -13.54 25.03
CA VAL A 287 -7.69 -14.10 23.69
C VAL A 287 -6.45 -14.90 23.26
N PRO A 288 -6.61 -16.10 22.68
CA PRO A 288 -5.48 -16.85 22.17
C PRO A 288 -4.69 -16.05 21.12
N THR A 289 -3.36 -16.16 21.16
CA THR A 289 -2.48 -15.45 20.22
C THR A 289 -2.73 -15.83 18.76
N TRP A 290 -3.14 -17.07 18.50
CA TRP A 290 -3.44 -17.55 17.15
C TRP A 290 -4.70 -16.88 16.59
N VAL A 291 -5.74 -16.66 17.42
CA VAL A 291 -6.97 -15.95 16.98
C VAL A 291 -6.64 -14.54 16.55
N VAL A 292 -5.81 -13.83 17.32
CA VAL A 292 -5.40 -12.46 16.96
C VAL A 292 -4.52 -12.46 15.71
N GLY A 293 -3.62 -13.44 15.56
CA GLY A 293 -2.83 -13.61 14.35
C GLY A 293 -3.71 -13.84 13.12
N THR A 294 -4.65 -14.78 13.19
CA THR A 294 -5.58 -15.09 12.10
C THR A 294 -6.47 -13.90 11.77
N LEU A 295 -7.01 -13.21 12.78
CA LEU A 295 -7.81 -11.99 12.57
C LEU A 295 -6.99 -10.91 11.88
N ALA A 296 -5.76 -10.67 12.34
CA ALA A 296 -4.86 -9.70 11.72
C ALA A 296 -4.60 -10.05 10.25
N VAL A 297 -4.33 -11.33 9.93
CA VAL A 297 -4.10 -11.75 8.54
C VAL A 297 -5.37 -11.61 7.70
N ALA A 298 -6.50 -12.11 8.20
CA ALA A 298 -7.77 -12.09 7.48
C ALA A 298 -8.21 -10.66 7.14
N THR A 299 -8.10 -9.71 8.07
CA THR A 299 -8.58 -8.34 7.83
C THR A 299 -7.83 -7.62 6.71
N PHE A 300 -6.55 -7.96 6.46
CA PHE A 300 -5.79 -7.34 5.38
C PHE A 300 -5.74 -8.19 4.11
N VAL A 301 -5.75 -9.52 4.23
CA VAL A 301 -5.67 -10.43 3.07
C VAL A 301 -7.03 -10.55 2.35
N VAL A 302 -8.15 -10.59 3.08
CA VAL A 302 -9.48 -10.70 2.46
C VAL A 302 -9.77 -9.55 1.50
N PRO A 303 -9.57 -8.27 1.86
CA PRO A 303 -9.75 -7.16 0.92
C PRO A 303 -8.85 -7.29 -0.33
N ILE A 304 -7.60 -7.73 -0.17
CA ILE A 304 -6.68 -7.94 -1.30
C ILE A 304 -7.19 -9.02 -2.24
N ILE A 305 -7.64 -10.16 -1.69
CA ILE A 305 -8.19 -11.26 -2.49
C ILE A 305 -9.46 -10.80 -3.22
N VAL A 306 -10.37 -10.13 -2.51
CA VAL A 306 -11.61 -9.60 -3.10
C VAL A 306 -11.28 -8.64 -4.23
N ALA A 307 -10.40 -7.67 -4.01
CA ALA A 307 -9.95 -6.74 -5.04
C ALA A 307 -9.27 -7.44 -6.22
N SER A 308 -8.56 -8.56 -5.97
CA SER A 308 -7.91 -9.34 -7.04
C SER A 308 -8.90 -10.12 -7.88
N ALA A 309 -9.94 -10.64 -7.24
CA ALA A 309 -11.00 -11.40 -7.91
C ALA A 309 -11.94 -10.49 -8.70
N THR A 310 -12.18 -9.25 -8.25
CA THR A 310 -13.05 -8.31 -8.95
C THR A 310 -12.41 -7.64 -10.16
N GLY A 311 -11.11 -7.86 -10.42
CA GLY A 311 -10.41 -7.27 -11.57
C GLY A 311 -10.16 -5.76 -11.47
N ASP A 312 -10.53 -5.13 -10.35
CA ASP A 312 -10.45 -3.67 -10.09
C ASP A 312 -9.01 -3.12 -10.02
N PHE A 313 -7.98 -3.98 -10.09
CA PHE A 313 -6.58 -3.56 -10.19
C PHE A 313 -6.15 -3.13 -11.59
N GLN A 314 -6.98 -3.40 -12.60
CA GLN A 314 -6.72 -3.03 -14.00
C GLN A 314 -6.98 -1.53 -14.20
N THR A 315 -6.04 -0.67 -13.82
CA THR A 315 -6.03 0.67 -14.39
C THR A 315 -5.68 0.53 -15.87
N THR A 316 -6.64 0.75 -16.77
CA THR A 316 -6.35 1.05 -18.17
C THR A 316 -5.29 2.15 -18.19
N GLY A 317 -4.20 1.89 -18.91
CA GLY A 317 -2.98 2.68 -18.88
C GLY A 317 -3.22 4.14 -19.28
N GLY A 318 -3.52 4.98 -18.29
CA GLY A 318 -3.39 6.43 -18.41
C GLY A 318 -1.91 6.77 -18.45
N ARG A 319 -1.41 7.01 -19.66
CA ARG A 319 -0.11 7.56 -20.02
C ARG A 319 0.36 8.60 -18.99
N GLY A 320 1.62 8.50 -18.57
CA GLY A 320 2.25 9.44 -17.64
C GLY A 320 2.03 10.89 -18.07
N GLY A 321 1.76 11.75 -17.10
CA GLY A 321 1.45 13.16 -17.32
C GLY A 321 2.65 13.94 -17.88
N GLY A 322 2.46 14.51 -19.07
CA GLY A 322 2.78 15.92 -19.31
C GLY A 322 1.62 16.77 -18.77
N GLY A 323 1.94 17.83 -18.05
CA GLY A 323 1.00 18.51 -17.15
C GLY A 323 -0.10 19.36 -17.79
N GLY A 324 -0.95 19.91 -16.92
CA GLY A 324 -1.76 21.10 -17.19
C GLY A 324 -3.28 20.89 -17.13
N GLY A 325 -3.89 21.36 -16.03
CA GLY A 325 -5.13 22.16 -16.06
C GLY A 325 -6.49 21.46 -16.20
N GLY A 326 -7.28 21.53 -15.11
CA GLY A 326 -8.63 22.11 -15.15
C GLY A 326 -9.86 21.23 -15.45
N GLY A 327 -10.62 20.92 -14.39
CA GLY A 327 -12.05 21.24 -14.31
C GLY A 327 -13.12 20.27 -14.85
N GLY A 328 -13.82 19.59 -13.93
CA GLY A 328 -15.29 19.62 -13.81
C GLY A 328 -16.15 18.58 -14.56
N GLY A 329 -17.05 17.89 -13.82
CA GLY A 329 -18.35 17.42 -14.34
C GLY A 329 -18.76 15.96 -14.05
N ARG A 330 -19.84 15.80 -13.27
CA ARG A 330 -20.72 14.62 -12.99
C ARG A 330 -21.29 13.94 -14.27
N GLU A 331 -21.97 12.79 -14.34
CA GLU A 331 -22.88 11.94 -13.50
C GLU A 331 -22.96 10.56 -14.22
N GLU A 332 -22.76 9.38 -13.63
CA GLU A 332 -23.69 8.45 -12.93
C GLU A 332 -24.71 7.64 -13.80
N ILE A 333 -24.86 6.33 -13.44
CA ILE A 333 -26.00 5.38 -13.62
C ILE A 333 -25.86 4.23 -14.69
N VAL A 334 -25.30 3.07 -14.24
CA VAL A 334 -25.82 1.65 -14.16
C VAL A 334 -27.09 1.24 -14.99
N PRO A 335 -27.43 -0.05 -15.37
CA PRO A 335 -26.78 -1.38 -15.26
C PRO A 335 -26.76 -2.26 -16.56
N GLY A 336 -26.07 -3.41 -16.51
CA GLY A 336 -26.75 -4.71 -16.76
C GLY A 336 -26.49 -5.48 -18.08
N ALA A 337 -25.84 -6.64 -17.92
CA ALA A 337 -26.09 -7.93 -18.58
C ALA A 337 -25.75 -8.15 -20.08
N GLY A 338 -25.02 -9.26 -20.31
CA GLY A 338 -25.50 -10.31 -21.22
C GLY A 338 -24.89 -10.38 -22.61
N ASN A 339 -23.97 -11.35 -22.76
CA ASN A 339 -23.79 -12.30 -23.87
C ASN A 339 -23.92 -11.90 -25.35
N GLU A 340 -22.89 -12.34 -26.08
CA GLU A 340 -22.92 -13.11 -27.33
C GLU A 340 -23.51 -12.49 -28.61
N GLY A 341 -22.70 -12.59 -29.67
CA GLY A 341 -23.21 -12.91 -31.00
C GLY A 341 -23.10 -11.79 -32.05
N ALA A 342 -22.15 -11.99 -32.95
CA ALA A 342 -22.28 -11.88 -34.41
C ALA A 342 -23.10 -10.73 -35.06
N GLY A 343 -22.49 -10.15 -36.09
CA GLY A 343 -23.21 -9.82 -37.32
C GLY A 343 -23.62 -8.36 -37.50
N GLN A 344 -22.85 -7.69 -38.38
CA GLN A 344 -23.31 -6.93 -39.55
C GLN A 344 -24.53 -5.99 -39.51
N GLU A 345 -24.29 -4.88 -40.22
CA GLU A 345 -25.24 -4.00 -40.92
C GLU A 345 -25.74 -2.77 -40.19
N GLY A 346 -25.58 -1.65 -40.91
CA GLY A 346 -25.67 -0.30 -40.40
C GLY A 346 -27.09 0.22 -40.31
N GLN A 347 -27.22 1.37 -39.65
CA GLN A 347 -28.09 2.47 -40.01
C GLN A 347 -27.93 3.61 -38.99
N GLY A 348 -27.91 4.83 -39.50
CA GLY A 348 -28.60 5.94 -38.84
C GLY A 348 -27.77 6.84 -37.94
N LEU A 349 -27.33 7.93 -38.54
CA LEU A 349 -26.89 9.20 -37.95
C LEU A 349 -27.73 9.68 -36.74
N GLY A 350 -27.05 10.32 -35.80
CA GLY A 350 -27.68 11.07 -34.72
C GLY A 350 -26.67 11.77 -33.82
N GLU A 351 -26.31 13.01 -34.18
CA GLU A 351 -25.91 14.12 -33.32
C GLU A 351 -24.93 13.82 -32.17
N GLY A 352 -23.62 13.88 -32.46
CA GLY A 352 -22.59 13.87 -31.40
C GLY A 352 -21.14 13.78 -31.86
N GLY A 353 -20.85 13.82 -33.17
CA GLY A 353 -19.52 13.56 -33.72
C GLY A 353 -18.46 14.65 -33.48
N SER A 354 -18.86 15.87 -33.12
CA SER A 354 -17.93 17.01 -33.08
C SER A 354 -17.04 17.08 -31.83
N GLN A 355 -17.26 16.24 -30.79
CA GLN A 355 -16.44 16.24 -29.57
C GLN A 355 -15.41 15.11 -29.46
N LEU A 356 -15.34 14.19 -30.45
CA LEU A 356 -14.48 13.00 -30.36
C LEU A 356 -13.19 13.05 -31.21
N ILE A 357 -12.84 14.20 -31.82
CA ILE A 357 -11.61 14.31 -32.62
C ILE A 357 -10.43 14.67 -31.69
N ARG A 358 -9.52 13.71 -31.47
CA ARG A 358 -8.31 13.87 -30.65
C ARG A 358 -7.06 13.68 -31.52
N GLY A 359 -5.88 14.04 -31.01
CA GLY A 359 -4.63 13.78 -31.73
C GLY A 359 -4.37 12.29 -32.02
N SER A 360 -5.04 11.37 -31.32
CA SER A 360 -4.99 9.93 -31.56
C SER A 360 -5.85 9.44 -32.72
N THR A 361 -6.76 10.28 -33.23
CA THR A 361 -7.63 9.95 -34.37
C THR A 361 -6.76 9.77 -35.62
N THR A 362 -6.96 8.66 -36.32
CA THR A 362 -6.21 8.31 -37.55
C THR A 362 -6.92 8.82 -38.79
N LEU A 363 -6.21 8.91 -39.93
CA LEU A 363 -6.84 9.25 -41.21
C LEU A 363 -7.96 8.25 -41.59
N LEU A 364 -7.84 6.98 -41.18
CA LEU A 364 -8.90 5.97 -41.32
C LEU A 364 -10.16 6.35 -40.52
N ASP A 365 -9.99 6.88 -39.30
CA ASP A 365 -11.12 7.35 -38.49
C ASP A 365 -11.75 8.59 -39.13
N VAL A 366 -10.95 9.49 -39.71
CA VAL A 366 -11.44 10.66 -40.46
C VAL A 366 -12.24 10.26 -41.70
N GLN A 367 -11.75 9.27 -42.43
CA GLN A 367 -12.47 8.68 -43.56
C GLN A 367 -13.78 8.01 -43.12
N ALA A 368 -13.76 7.30 -41.99
CA ALA A 368 -14.95 6.65 -41.42
C ALA A 368 -16.00 7.65 -40.93
N MET A 369 -15.58 8.88 -40.58
CA MET A 369 -16.48 10.00 -40.25
C MET A 369 -17.12 10.66 -41.48
N GLY A 370 -16.80 10.20 -42.69
CA GLY A 370 -17.45 10.66 -43.94
C GLY A 370 -16.80 11.88 -44.60
N ALA A 371 -15.62 12.31 -44.14
CA ALA A 371 -14.89 13.41 -44.76
C ALA A 371 -14.31 13.03 -46.13
N ASP A 372 -14.38 13.95 -47.11
CA ASP A 372 -13.68 13.79 -48.39
C ASP A 372 -12.17 13.87 -48.17
N MET A 373 -11.50 12.73 -48.30
CA MET A 373 -10.07 12.65 -48.03
C MET A 373 -9.22 13.42 -49.05
N SER A 374 -9.69 13.59 -50.28
CA SER A 374 -8.93 14.33 -51.29
C SER A 374 -8.94 15.84 -51.02
N ALA A 375 -10.06 16.38 -50.54
CA ALA A 375 -10.18 17.77 -50.12
C ALA A 375 -9.44 18.03 -48.81
N PHE A 376 -9.61 17.14 -47.82
CA PHE A 376 -8.95 17.23 -46.51
C PHE A 376 -7.43 17.19 -46.61
N LEU A 377 -6.86 16.29 -47.43
CA LEU A 377 -5.41 16.20 -47.61
C LEU A 377 -4.84 17.45 -48.28
N ARG A 378 -5.57 18.10 -49.20
CA ARG A 378 -5.13 19.35 -49.83
C ARG A 378 -5.22 20.55 -48.90
N GLU A 379 -6.30 20.67 -48.13
CA GLU A 379 -6.50 21.78 -47.20
C GLU A 379 -5.41 21.83 -46.13
N PHE A 380 -5.03 20.66 -45.60
CA PHE A 380 -4.01 20.54 -44.55
C PHE A 380 -2.59 20.23 -45.08
N GLY A 381 -2.38 20.26 -46.41
CA GLY A 381 -1.07 20.08 -47.03
C GLY A 381 -0.42 18.71 -46.80
N ILE A 382 -1.23 17.66 -46.65
CA ILE A 382 -0.78 16.28 -46.39
C ILE A 382 -0.50 15.57 -47.74
N PRO A 383 0.64 14.90 -47.93
CA PRO A 383 0.96 14.20 -49.18
C PRO A 383 -0.03 13.06 -49.50
N GLU A 384 -0.46 12.94 -50.77
CA GLU A 384 -1.47 11.98 -51.26
C GLU A 384 -1.05 10.48 -51.16
N GLY A 385 0.10 10.17 -50.57
CA GLY A 385 0.60 8.80 -50.32
C GLY A 385 0.70 8.42 -48.83
N THR A 386 0.15 9.23 -47.94
CA THR A 386 0.26 9.01 -46.49
C THR A 386 -0.59 7.80 -46.04
N PRO A 387 -0.04 6.87 -45.22
CA PRO A 387 -0.79 5.70 -44.75
C PRO A 387 -2.03 6.11 -43.95
N LEU A 388 -3.18 5.48 -44.22
CA LEU A 388 -4.46 5.77 -43.51
C LEU A 388 -4.41 5.47 -42.00
N SER A 389 -3.44 4.69 -41.53
CA SER A 389 -3.20 4.43 -40.09
C SER A 389 -2.47 5.56 -39.36
N THR A 390 -2.02 6.60 -40.07
CA THR A 390 -1.26 7.72 -39.50
C THR A 390 -2.17 8.59 -38.64
N ARG A 391 -1.67 9.02 -37.49
CA ARG A 391 -2.42 9.83 -36.51
C ARG A 391 -2.38 11.31 -36.86
N LEU A 392 -3.48 12.02 -36.60
CA LEU A 392 -3.54 13.47 -36.77
C LEU A 392 -2.52 14.22 -35.90
N SER A 393 -2.15 13.69 -34.73
CA SER A 393 -1.06 14.26 -33.90
C SER A 393 0.30 14.21 -34.57
N GLU A 394 0.58 13.21 -35.39
CA GLU A 394 1.84 13.11 -36.13
C GLU A 394 1.82 14.05 -37.35
N LEU A 395 0.64 14.26 -37.96
CA LEU A 395 0.46 15.14 -39.12
C LEU A 395 0.43 16.63 -38.73
N THR A 396 -0.09 16.97 -37.55
CA THR A 396 -0.01 18.34 -37.02
C THR A 396 1.43 18.78 -36.78
N GLU A 397 2.31 17.87 -36.34
CA GLU A 397 3.74 18.15 -36.15
C GLU A 397 4.50 18.24 -37.48
N GLN A 398 4.10 17.46 -38.50
CA GLN A 398 4.77 17.42 -39.81
C GLN A 398 4.31 18.53 -40.77
N CYS A 399 3.02 18.85 -40.78
CA CYS A 399 2.42 19.80 -41.73
C CYS A 399 2.06 21.16 -41.07
N GLY A 400 2.22 21.30 -39.76
CA GLY A 400 2.15 22.58 -39.06
C GLY A 400 0.76 23.19 -38.86
N PHE A 401 -0.31 22.40 -38.98
CA PHE A 401 -1.69 22.83 -38.71
C PHE A 401 -2.11 22.54 -37.26
N GLY A 402 -3.13 23.25 -36.76
CA GLY A 402 -3.66 23.05 -35.41
C GLY A 402 -4.79 22.00 -35.34
N MET A 403 -4.83 21.19 -34.27
CA MET A 403 -5.96 20.26 -34.04
C MET A 403 -7.32 20.98 -33.91
N SER A 404 -7.31 22.26 -33.54
CA SER A 404 -8.51 23.11 -33.53
C SER A 404 -9.03 23.40 -34.93
N GLU A 405 -8.15 23.63 -35.90
CA GLU A 405 -8.51 23.90 -37.30
C GLU A 405 -9.11 22.65 -37.95
N VAL A 406 -8.53 21.49 -37.67
CA VAL A 406 -9.07 20.19 -38.10
C VAL A 406 -10.46 19.93 -37.52
N ARG A 407 -10.68 20.24 -36.25
CA ARG A 407 -12.01 20.11 -35.62
C ARG A 407 -13.03 21.05 -36.26
N THR A 408 -12.64 22.30 -36.54
CA THR A 408 -13.52 23.28 -37.18
C THR A 408 -13.86 22.86 -38.61
N TYR A 409 -12.88 22.38 -39.38
CA TYR A 409 -13.09 21.86 -40.73
C TYR A 409 -14.01 20.65 -40.73
N LEU A 410 -13.73 19.63 -39.91
CA LEU A 410 -14.53 18.41 -39.86
C LEU A 410 -15.93 18.65 -39.30
N ALA A 411 -16.13 19.62 -38.40
CA ALA A 411 -17.45 20.03 -37.93
C ALA A 411 -18.24 20.86 -38.97
N ALA A 412 -17.57 21.45 -39.96
CA ALA A 412 -18.22 22.17 -41.06
C ALA A 412 -18.53 21.25 -42.26
N GLU A 413 -17.69 20.22 -42.47
CA GLU A 413 -17.78 19.29 -43.61
C GLU A 413 -18.69 18.09 -43.34
N ILE A 414 -18.81 17.66 -42.07
CA ILE A 414 -19.61 16.50 -41.66
C ILE A 414 -20.90 17.02 -40.98
N PRO A 415 -22.09 16.81 -41.58
CA PRO A 415 -23.37 17.31 -41.06
C PRO A 415 -23.84 16.63 -39.77
#